data_AF-A0A919JDA5-F1
#
_entry.id   AF-A0A919JDA5-F1
#
_cell.length_a   1.000
_cell.length_b   1.000
_cell.length_c   1.000
_cell.angle_alpha   90.00
_cell.angle_beta   90.00
_cell.angle_gamma   90.00
#
_symmetry.space_group_name_H-M   'P 1'
#
loop_
_entity.id
_entity.type
_entity.pdbx_description
1 polymer ?
#
loop_
_entity_poly.entity_id
_entity_poly.type
_entity_poly.pdbx_seq_one_letter_code
_entity_poly.pdbx_strand_id
1 'polypeptide(L)' 'MSFTDKVKNKAEELTGKAKQGIGDATDNERLVAEGQAQETSAHAKQAGEHVKDAGKDVRDAFS' A
#
# COMPACT_ATOMS: atom_id res chain seq x y z
N MET A 1 6.27 11.67 -12.24
CA MET A 1 6.58 10.88 -11.04
C MET A 1 8.08 10.65 -11.00
N SER A 2 8.71 11.06 -9.90
CA SER A 2 10.17 11.18 -9.79
C SER A 2 10.81 9.82 -9.47
N PHE A 3 12.08 9.62 -9.82
CA PHE A 3 12.84 8.40 -9.48
C PHE A 3 12.79 8.11 -7.95
N THR A 4 12.74 9.18 -7.16
CA THR A 4 12.55 9.16 -5.71
C THR A 4 11.27 8.45 -5.27
N ASP A 5 10.15 8.62 -5.98
CA ASP A 5 8.89 7.93 -5.63
C ASP A 5 8.99 6.42 -5.84
N LYS A 6 9.63 5.98 -6.92
CA LYS A 6 9.86 4.54 -7.18
C LYS A 6 10.77 3.93 -6.13
N VAL A 7 11.84 4.63 -5.74
CA VAL A 7 12.77 4.16 -4.72
C VAL A 7 12.08 4.10 -3.36
N LYS A 8 11.27 5.11 -3.03
CA LYS A 8 10.53 5.16 -1.76
C LYS A 8 9.49 4.04 -1.67
N ASN A 9 8.70 3.81 -2.72
CA ASN A 9 7.78 2.68 -2.78
C ASN A 9 8.50 1.34 -2.62
N LYS A 10 9.62 1.15 -3.32
CA LYS A 10 10.43 -0.07 -3.16
C LYS A 10 11.00 -0.23 -1.76
N ALA A 11 11.40 0.87 -1.12
CA ALA A 11 11.91 0.85 0.24
C ALA A 11 10.81 0.51 1.25
N GLU A 12 9.60 1.04 1.06
CA GLU A 12 8.44 0.70 1.89
C GLU A 12 8.03 -0.78 1.70
N GLU A 13 8.01 -1.31 0.47
CA GLU A 13 7.79 -2.75 0.22
C GLU A 13 8.87 -3.61 0.88
N LEU A 14 10.15 -3.24 0.75
CA LEU A 14 11.27 -3.95 1.39
C LEU A 14 11.15 -3.94 2.91
N THR A 15 10.77 -2.80 3.47
CA THR A 15 10.59 -2.64 4.92
C THR A 15 9.40 -3.46 5.42
N GLY A 16 8.29 -3.50 4.68
CA GLY A 16 7.14 -4.35 4.99
C GLY A 16 7.49 -5.84 4.96
N LYS A 17 8.15 -6.31 3.90
CA LYS A 17 8.63 -7.70 3.79
C LYS A 17 9.66 -8.04 4.86
N ALA A 18 10.54 -7.11 5.21
CA ALA A 18 11.50 -7.30 6.29
C ALA A 18 10.78 -7.42 7.65
N LYS A 19 9.77 -6.58 7.93
CA LYS A 19 8.96 -6.70 9.15
C LYS A 19 8.18 -8.02 9.20
N GLN A 20 7.64 -8.48 8.08
CA GLN A 20 7.00 -9.80 8.01
C GLN A 20 8.01 -10.91 8.28
N GLY A 21 9.16 -10.91 7.60
CA GLY A 21 10.18 -11.94 7.79
C GLY A 21 10.79 -11.96 9.19
N ILE A 22 11.01 -10.79 9.81
CA ILE A 22 11.47 -10.68 11.19
C ILE A 22 10.36 -11.09 12.16
N GLY A 23 9.11 -10.73 11.89
CA GLY A 23 7.95 -11.14 12.68
C GLY A 23 7.77 -12.66 12.70
N ASP A 24 7.86 -13.31 11.53
CA ASP A 24 7.84 -14.77 11.37
C ASP A 24 9.01 -15.43 12.12
N ALA A 25 10.23 -14.89 11.96
CA ALA A 25 11.42 -15.45 12.57
C ALA A 25 11.50 -15.27 14.10
N THR A 26 10.79 -14.28 14.65
CA THR A 26 10.81 -13.96 16.09
C THR A 26 9.51 -14.37 16.80
N ASP A 27 8.62 -15.13 16.13
CA ASP A 27 7.29 -15.52 16.66
C ASP A 27 6.48 -14.30 17.15
N ASN A 28 6.66 -13.16 16.47
CA ASN A 28 6.04 -11.89 16.85
C ASN A 28 4.88 -11.60 15.91
N GLU A 29 3.76 -12.27 16.17
CA GLU A 29 2.50 -12.16 15.42
C GLU A 29 2.04 -10.71 15.25
N ARG A 30 2.38 -9.81 16.19
CA ARG A 30 2.07 -8.39 16.09
C ARG A 30 2.77 -7.69 14.93
N LEU A 31 4.04 -8.02 14.66
CA LEU A 31 4.79 -7.43 13.55
C LEU A 31 4.28 -7.91 12.18
N VAL A 32 3.89 -9.19 12.09
CA VAL A 32 3.28 -9.76 10.89
C VAL A 32 1.90 -9.14 10.63
N ALA A 33 1.08 -9.02 11.68
CA ALA A 33 -0.25 -8.41 11.60
C ALA A 33 -0.20 -6.93 11.21
N GLU A 34 0.74 -6.15 11.77
CA GLU A 34 0.94 -4.75 11.36
C GLU A 34 1.35 -4.63 9.88
N GLY A 35 2.24 -5.51 9.41
CA GLY A 35 2.66 -5.55 8.00
C GLY A 35 1.49 -5.83 7.05
N GLN A 36 0.72 -6.88 7.34
CA GLN A 36 -0.47 -7.22 6.54
C GLN A 36 -1.56 -6.14 6.60
N ALA A 37 -1.79 -5.54 7.77
CA ALA A 37 -2.77 -4.47 7.92
C ALA A 37 -2.37 -3.22 7.12
N GLN A 38 -1.08 -2.85 7.10
CA GLN A 38 -0.58 -1.75 6.27
C GLN A 38 -0.73 -2.05 4.78
N GLU A 39 -0.37 -3.25 4.33
CA GLU A 39 -0.50 -3.66 2.93
C GLU A 39 -1.97 -3.64 2.48
N THR A 40 -2.87 -4.20 3.29
CA THR A 40 -4.31 -4.21 3.02
C THR A 40 -4.89 -2.80 2.96
N SER A 41 -4.50 -1.93 3.90
CA SER A 41 -4.95 -0.53 3.94
C SER A 41 -4.43 0.26 2.72
N ALA A 42 -3.18 0.04 2.32
CA ALA A 42 -2.59 0.66 1.14
C ALA A 42 -3.32 0.23 -0.14
N HIS A 43 -3.56 -1.07 -0.32
CA HIS A 43 -4.34 -1.59 -1.45
C HIS A 43 -5.77 -1.06 -1.47
N ALA A 44 -6.44 -1.01 -0.31
CA ALA A 44 -7.80 -0.47 -0.20
C ALA A 44 -7.84 1.02 -0.56
N LYS A 45 -6.86 1.81 -0.12
CA LYS A 45 -6.73 3.23 -0.50
C LYS A 45 -6.50 3.40 -1.99
N GLN A 46 -5.57 2.66 -2.58
CA GLN A 46 -5.33 2.72 -4.03
C GLN A 46 -6.56 2.34 -4.83
N ALA A 47 -7.25 1.26 -4.46
CA ALA A 47 -8.48 0.84 -5.13
C ALA A 47 -9.58 1.91 -4.99
N GLY A 48 -9.72 2.49 -3.80
CA GLY A 48 -10.68 3.58 -3.54
C GLY A 48 -10.37 4.85 -4.32
N GLU A 49 -9.10 5.24 -4.42
CA GLU A 49 -8.65 6.37 -5.25
C GLU A 49 -8.92 6.11 -6.73
N HIS A 50 -8.60 4.92 -7.25
CA HIS A 50 -8.90 4.55 -8.64
C HIS A 50 -10.41 4.60 -8.96
N VAL A 51 -11.25 4.08 -8.07
CA VAL A 51 -12.72 4.14 -8.24
C VAL A 51 -13.23 5.57 -8.16
N LYS A 52 -12.69 6.37 -7.24
CA LYS A 52 -13.07 7.78 -7.09
C LYS A 52 -12.64 8.62 -8.29
N ASP A 53 -11.42 8.43 -8.80
CA ASP A 53 -10.95 9.13 -10.01
C ASP A 53 -11.77 8.71 -11.23
N ALA A 54 -12.02 7.41 -11.44
CA ALA A 54 -12.86 6.96 -12.55
C ALA A 54 -14.29 7.51 -12.45
N GLY A 55 -14.88 7.55 -11.25
CA GLY A 55 -16.19 8.14 -11.02
C GLY A 55 -16.21 9.66 -11.24
N LYS A 56 -15.10 10.34 -10.94
CA LYS A 56 -14.95 11.78 -11.15
C LYS A 56 -14.76 12.10 -12.64
N ASP A 57 -13.95 11.34 -13.36
CA ASP A 57 -13.77 11.44 -14.82
C ASP A 57 -15.09 11.22 -15.56
N VAL A 58 -15.86 10.20 -15.17
CA VAL A 58 -17.19 9.95 -15.74
C VAL A 58 -18.10 11.15 -15.45
N ARG A 59 -18.14 11.64 -14.21
CA ARG A 59 -18.99 12.79 -13.86
C ARG A 59 -18.62 14.06 -14.65
N ASP A 60 -17.32 14.35 -14.81
CA ASP A 60 -16.83 15.50 -15.57
C ASP A 60 -17.10 15.34 -17.08
N ALA A 61 -17.09 14.11 -17.62
CA ALA A 61 -17.42 13.85 -19.03
C ALA A 61 -18.92 14.03 -19.37
N PHE A 62 -19.79 13.99 -18.36
CA PHE A 62 -21.25 14.13 -18.52
C PHE A 62 -21.81 15.49 -18.06
N SER A 63 -20.98 16.42 -17.55
CA SER A 63 -21.39 17.79 -17.17
C SER A 63 -20.92 18.83 -18.19
#